data_AF-A0A937F8T2-F1
#
_entry.id   AF-A0A937F8T2-F1
#
_cell.length_a   1.000
_cell.length_b   1.000
_cell.length_c   1.000
_cell.angle_alpha   90.00
_cell.angle_beta   90.00
_cell.angle_gamma   90.00
#
_symmetry.space_group_name_H-M   'P 1'
#
loop_
_entity.id
_entity.type
_entity.pdbx_description
1 polymer ?
#
loop_
_entity_poly.entity_id
_entity_poly.type
_entity_poly.pdbx_seq_one_letter_code
_entity_poly.pdbx_strand_id
1 'polypeptide(L)'
;MKSFLLLSVVILLSSCNGIKSIKEAFSDKPPYQKYKESLTSAGLENTALAQKWIIAGQRALTDSIAIRLPFRETGYFTDTHPASRSFSFQANEGQILKIVCEATLEEQSYLFLDLFQYKGKEWKQVEHADSTMRMTYEIETTGRYLIRLQPPLLTKSYYDVQILIDPVLKNPVRGATNQSIGSFYGDPRDGGTRTHEGIDIFAARGTPVIAPTEGYITRVGSNRLGGNTIWLKDSKRGQSYYFAHLDKQLTQAGKKVMPGDTLGLVGNTGNAKSTPPHLHFGIYSQGSKDPIHYIKTISNTTVTFNTDYSAFSRYFITSPSYINLRSGPGSSYKVLCQLEKNTAVTPIGQHGDWLRIELPDHKQGYLFKKLISPIGAELEDLLLLSQPLYSSASNDAIPIMQLPDSTSAKVLGVFKNFSYIKTFNEQEGWISK
;
A
#
# COMPACT_ATOMS: atom_id res chain seq x y z
N MET A 1 9.91 -37.31 -55.90
CA MET A 1 10.37 -38.25 -54.85
C MET A 1 10.86 -37.48 -53.65
N LYS A 2 10.05 -37.40 -52.59
CA LYS A 2 10.40 -37.55 -51.16
C LYS A 2 9.20 -37.04 -50.35
N SER A 3 8.55 -38.03 -49.74
CA SER A 3 7.40 -37.92 -48.86
C SER A 3 7.86 -37.43 -47.48
N PHE A 4 7.06 -36.60 -46.80
CA PHE A 4 7.03 -36.61 -45.34
C PHE A 4 5.58 -36.43 -44.85
N LEU A 5 5.13 -37.48 -44.17
CA LEU A 5 3.93 -37.66 -43.37
C LEU A 5 3.57 -36.39 -42.57
N LEU A 6 2.33 -35.91 -42.70
CA LEU A 6 1.67 -35.15 -41.63
C LEU A 6 0.58 -36.06 -41.03
N LEU A 7 0.85 -36.55 -39.82
CA LEU A 7 -0.04 -37.40 -39.05
C LEU A 7 -1.17 -36.53 -38.49
N SER A 8 -2.34 -36.60 -39.12
CA SER A 8 -3.58 -36.04 -38.58
C SER A 8 -4.07 -36.88 -37.41
N VAL A 9 -3.77 -36.44 -36.19
CA VAL A 9 -4.34 -37.01 -34.97
C VAL A 9 -5.70 -36.35 -34.73
N VAL A 10 -6.75 -37.05 -35.11
CA VAL A 10 -8.13 -36.79 -34.69
C VAL A 10 -8.28 -37.34 -33.28
N ILE A 11 -8.34 -36.47 -32.26
CA ILE A 11 -8.80 -36.84 -30.93
C ILE A 11 -10.24 -36.38 -30.78
N LEU A 12 -11.14 -37.35 -30.94
CA LEU A 12 -12.50 -37.30 -30.41
C LEU A 12 -12.43 -37.48 -28.89
N LEU A 13 -12.75 -36.44 -28.14
CA LEU A 13 -13.12 -36.57 -26.73
C LEU A 13 -14.47 -35.88 -26.50
N SER A 14 -15.49 -36.73 -26.51
CA SER A 14 -16.81 -36.47 -25.97
C SER A 14 -16.72 -36.44 -24.45
N SER A 15 -16.69 -35.24 -23.86
CA SER A 15 -16.93 -35.00 -22.44
C SER A 15 -17.45 -33.57 -22.30
N CYS A 16 -18.77 -33.45 -22.16
CA CYS A 16 -19.46 -32.19 -21.90
C CYS A 16 -19.15 -31.70 -20.47
N ASN A 17 -18.06 -30.94 -20.33
CA ASN A 17 -17.89 -29.83 -19.36
C ASN A 17 -16.50 -29.15 -19.44
N GLY A 18 -15.61 -29.56 -20.36
CA GLY A 18 -14.22 -29.08 -20.42
C GLY A 18 -13.93 -27.78 -21.20
N ILE A 19 -14.90 -27.17 -21.87
CA ILE A 19 -14.61 -26.08 -22.85
C ILE A 19 -14.82 -24.65 -22.27
N LYS A 20 -15.44 -24.51 -21.08
CA LYS A 20 -15.47 -23.20 -20.39
C LYS A 20 -14.10 -22.78 -19.81
N SER A 21 -13.19 -23.74 -19.57
CA SER A 21 -11.94 -23.53 -18.84
C SER A 21 -10.85 -22.78 -19.64
N ILE A 22 -10.86 -22.81 -20.97
CA ILE A 22 -9.79 -22.20 -21.76
C ILE A 22 -10.02 -20.68 -21.93
N LYS A 23 -11.26 -20.21 -22.09
CA LYS A 23 -11.57 -18.77 -22.14
C LYS A 23 -11.36 -18.06 -20.78
N GLU A 24 -11.57 -18.77 -19.67
CA GLU A 24 -11.36 -18.24 -18.31
C GLU A 24 -9.87 -18.20 -17.93
N ALA A 25 -9.07 -19.15 -18.43
CA ALA A 25 -7.61 -19.15 -18.26
C ALA A 25 -6.93 -17.94 -18.95
N PHE A 26 -7.52 -17.43 -20.04
CA PHE A 26 -7.05 -16.24 -20.77
C PHE A 26 -7.85 -14.96 -20.48
N SER A 27 -8.67 -14.93 -19.43
CA SER A 27 -9.37 -13.71 -19.02
C SER A 27 -8.43 -12.79 -18.23
N ASP A 28 -8.23 -11.55 -18.67
CA ASP A 28 -7.51 -10.45 -17.97
C ASP A 28 -8.18 -10.00 -16.65
N LYS A 29 -9.23 -10.70 -16.19
CA LYS A 29 -9.88 -10.37 -14.93
C LYS A 29 -8.94 -10.57 -13.74
N PRO A 30 -8.96 -9.65 -12.76
CA PRO A 30 -8.22 -9.78 -11.52
C PRO A 30 -8.54 -11.10 -10.76
N PRO A 31 -7.55 -11.71 -10.07
CA PRO A 31 -7.74 -12.92 -9.28
C PRO A 31 -8.92 -12.86 -8.30
N TYR A 32 -9.11 -11.72 -7.63
CA TYR A 32 -10.26 -11.49 -6.74
C TYR A 32 -11.60 -11.68 -7.46
N GLN A 33 -11.73 -11.13 -8.67
CA GLN A 33 -12.95 -11.17 -9.45
C GLN A 33 -13.22 -12.59 -9.98
N LYS A 34 -12.16 -13.29 -10.42
CA LYS A 34 -12.25 -14.71 -10.82
C LYS A 34 -12.73 -15.57 -9.66
N TYR A 35 -12.21 -15.36 -8.46
CA TYR A 35 -12.64 -16.08 -7.27
C TYR A 35 -14.08 -15.77 -6.88
N LYS A 36 -14.50 -14.50 -6.95
CA LYS A 36 -15.90 -14.13 -6.72
C LYS A 36 -16.85 -14.83 -7.72
N GLU A 37 -16.47 -14.87 -8.99
CA GLU A 37 -17.25 -15.54 -10.04
C GLU A 37 -17.28 -17.08 -9.87
N SER A 38 -16.22 -17.68 -9.31
CA SER A 38 -16.22 -19.11 -9.00
C SER A 38 -17.18 -19.44 -7.85
N LEU A 39 -17.31 -18.58 -6.83
CA LEU A 39 -18.34 -18.73 -5.79
C LEU A 39 -19.75 -18.68 -6.37
N THR A 40 -20.01 -17.75 -7.30
CA THR A 40 -21.27 -17.68 -8.06
C THR A 40 -21.52 -18.96 -8.86
N SER A 41 -20.52 -19.40 -9.62
CA SER A 41 -20.61 -20.58 -10.48
C SER A 41 -20.82 -21.87 -9.68
N ALA A 42 -20.31 -21.93 -8.45
CA ALA A 42 -20.53 -23.02 -7.50
C ALA A 42 -21.86 -22.92 -6.74
N GLY A 43 -22.68 -21.87 -6.96
CA GLY A 43 -23.93 -21.64 -6.24
C GLY A 43 -23.73 -21.22 -4.77
N LEU A 44 -22.53 -20.78 -4.39
CA LEU A 44 -22.17 -20.46 -3.01
C LEU A 44 -22.36 -18.98 -2.65
N GLU A 45 -22.58 -18.10 -3.63
CA GLU A 45 -22.65 -16.65 -3.45
C GLU A 45 -23.65 -16.19 -2.38
N ASN A 46 -24.78 -16.89 -2.22
CA ASN A 46 -25.84 -16.53 -1.28
C ASN A 46 -25.65 -17.18 0.09
N THR A 47 -24.59 -17.96 0.28
CA THR A 47 -24.25 -18.49 1.61
C THR A 47 -23.80 -17.36 2.53
N ALA A 48 -24.07 -17.47 3.83
CA ALA A 48 -23.68 -16.47 4.81
C ALA A 48 -22.16 -16.17 4.78
N LEU A 49 -21.34 -17.20 4.55
CA LEU A 49 -19.89 -17.07 4.51
C LEU A 49 -19.41 -16.32 3.25
N ALA A 50 -19.96 -16.65 2.08
CA ALA A 50 -19.62 -15.94 0.84
C ALA A 50 -20.07 -14.48 0.87
N GLN A 51 -21.28 -14.20 1.38
CA GLN A 51 -21.77 -12.83 1.57
C GLN A 51 -20.85 -12.02 2.49
N LYS A 52 -20.43 -12.59 3.63
CA LYS A 52 -19.45 -11.94 4.53
C LYS A 52 -18.14 -11.62 3.81
N TRP A 53 -17.63 -12.54 2.98
CA TRP A 53 -16.41 -12.33 2.21
C TRP A 53 -16.56 -11.23 1.14
N ILE A 54 -17.68 -11.22 0.41
CA ILE A 54 -17.98 -10.17 -0.58
C ILE A 54 -18.09 -8.80 0.10
N ILE A 55 -18.83 -8.72 1.21
CA ILE A 55 -19.01 -7.49 2.00
C ILE A 55 -17.66 -7.01 2.55
N ALA A 56 -16.81 -7.90 3.08
CA ALA A 56 -15.48 -7.55 3.55
C ALA A 56 -14.63 -6.91 2.44
N GLY A 57 -14.67 -7.47 1.23
CA GLY A 57 -13.95 -6.92 0.08
C GLY A 57 -14.49 -5.58 -0.42
N GLN A 58 -15.80 -5.32 -0.25
CA GLN A 58 -16.42 -4.03 -0.56
C GLN A 58 -16.10 -2.97 0.49
N ARG A 59 -16.23 -3.32 1.78
CA ARG A 59 -15.90 -2.45 2.92
C ARG A 59 -14.45 -1.98 2.87
N ALA A 60 -13.54 -2.82 2.39
CA ALA A 60 -12.13 -2.47 2.20
C ALA A 60 -11.94 -1.20 1.36
N LEU A 61 -12.84 -0.90 0.41
CA LEU A 61 -12.77 0.28 -0.44
C LEU A 61 -13.32 1.55 0.25
N THR A 62 -14.17 1.41 1.26
CA THR A 62 -14.81 2.54 1.95
C THR A 62 -14.17 2.85 3.30
N ASP A 63 -13.64 1.84 3.98
CA ASP A 63 -13.09 1.92 5.35
C ASP A 63 -11.59 1.59 5.36
N SER A 64 -10.83 2.29 4.51
CA SER A 64 -9.39 2.09 4.40
C SER A 64 -8.60 2.96 5.35
N ILE A 65 -7.54 2.37 5.92
CA ILE A 65 -6.57 3.06 6.75
C ILE A 65 -5.65 3.92 5.88
N ALA A 66 -5.51 5.19 6.22
CA ALA A 66 -4.58 6.08 5.56
C ALA A 66 -3.14 5.86 6.07
N ILE A 67 -2.22 5.59 5.16
CA ILE A 67 -0.80 5.33 5.45
C ILE A 67 0.10 6.37 4.75
N ARG A 68 1.35 6.45 5.22
CA ARG A 68 2.42 7.18 4.55
C ARG A 68 3.43 6.18 3.99
N LEU A 69 3.94 6.45 2.79
CA LEU A 69 4.94 5.60 2.15
C LEU A 69 6.37 6.04 2.54
N PRO A 70 7.33 5.11 2.68
CA PRO A 70 7.15 3.67 2.55
C PRO A 70 6.42 3.09 3.77
N PHE A 71 5.73 1.97 3.58
CA PHE A 71 4.93 1.33 4.62
C PHE A 71 5.17 -0.18 4.64
N ARG A 72 5.13 -0.78 5.82
CA ARG A 72 5.10 -2.23 5.99
C ARG A 72 4.13 -2.60 7.09
N GLU A 73 3.35 -3.66 6.92
CA GLU A 73 2.53 -4.23 7.99
C GLU A 73 2.59 -5.75 7.92
N THR A 74 2.78 -6.39 9.07
CA THR A 74 2.52 -7.82 9.21
C THR A 74 1.13 -8.02 9.80
N GLY A 75 0.47 -9.13 9.50
CA GLY A 75 -0.82 -9.41 10.09
C GLY A 75 -1.31 -10.82 9.81
N TYR A 76 -2.57 -11.06 10.17
CA TYR A 76 -3.17 -12.39 10.13
C TYR A 76 -4.62 -12.34 9.66
N PHE A 77 -4.99 -13.37 8.91
CA PHE A 77 -6.37 -13.70 8.55
C PHE A 77 -6.75 -15.06 9.16
N THR A 78 -7.96 -15.15 9.69
CA THR A 78 -8.55 -16.39 10.19
C THR A 78 -9.43 -17.05 9.13
N ASP A 79 -9.58 -18.36 9.21
CA ASP A 79 -10.49 -19.16 8.37
C ASP A 79 -11.98 -18.94 8.71
N THR A 80 -12.28 -18.60 9.96
CA THR A 80 -13.65 -18.46 10.48
C THR A 80 -14.27 -17.08 10.26
N HIS A 81 -13.45 -16.04 10.05
CA HIS A 81 -13.92 -14.66 9.89
C HIS A 81 -13.39 -14.04 8.60
N PRO A 82 -14.12 -14.14 7.47
CA PRO A 82 -13.73 -13.50 6.23
C PRO A 82 -13.49 -12.00 6.42
N ALA A 83 -12.28 -11.56 6.11
CA ALA A 83 -11.86 -10.18 6.31
C ALA A 83 -11.00 -9.70 5.14
N SER A 84 -10.86 -8.39 5.04
CA SER A 84 -9.94 -7.74 4.12
C SER A 84 -9.10 -6.71 4.88
N ARG A 85 -7.94 -6.37 4.33
CA ARG A 85 -7.09 -5.27 4.79
C ARG A 85 -6.94 -4.29 3.65
N SER A 86 -7.11 -3.02 3.95
CA SER A 86 -6.87 -1.98 2.96
C SER A 86 -6.02 -0.85 3.50
N PHE A 87 -5.25 -0.27 2.58
CA PHE A 87 -4.30 0.80 2.85
C PHE A 87 -4.46 1.87 1.77
N SER A 88 -4.80 3.09 2.16
CA SER A 88 -4.94 4.24 1.26
C SER A 88 -3.77 5.20 1.44
N PHE A 89 -3.31 5.77 0.34
CA PHE A 89 -2.15 6.66 0.33
C PHE A 89 -2.22 7.65 -0.83
N GLN A 90 -1.43 8.71 -0.74
CA GLN A 90 -1.19 9.64 -1.83
C GLN A 90 0.06 9.18 -2.60
N ALA A 91 0.00 9.25 -3.93
CA ALA A 91 1.14 9.06 -4.80
C ALA A 91 1.13 10.10 -5.92
N ASN A 92 2.31 10.47 -6.40
CA ASN A 92 2.50 11.54 -7.37
C ASN A 92 2.97 10.97 -8.71
N GLU A 93 2.59 11.64 -9.78
CA GLU A 93 3.15 11.35 -11.09
C GLU A 93 4.69 11.38 -11.05
N GLY A 94 5.33 10.45 -11.76
CA GLY A 94 6.78 10.31 -11.76
C GLY A 94 7.33 9.37 -10.70
N GLN A 95 6.44 8.65 -9.99
CA GLN A 95 6.80 7.63 -9.01
C GLN A 95 6.44 6.22 -9.51
N ILE A 96 7.14 5.22 -9.00
CA ILE A 96 6.89 3.79 -9.22
C ILE A 96 6.51 3.18 -7.88
N LEU A 97 5.27 2.73 -7.76
CA LEU A 97 4.78 1.96 -6.63
C LEU A 97 5.29 0.52 -6.77
N LYS A 98 5.88 0.00 -5.71
CA LYS A 98 6.28 -1.41 -5.61
C LYS A 98 5.62 -2.02 -4.37
N ILE A 99 4.87 -3.08 -4.58
CA ILE A 99 4.24 -3.83 -3.50
C ILE A 99 4.80 -5.23 -3.52
N VAL A 100 5.23 -5.69 -2.34
CA VAL A 100 5.62 -7.07 -2.13
C VAL A 100 4.82 -7.56 -0.95
N CYS A 101 4.06 -8.64 -1.13
CA CYS A 101 3.38 -9.32 -0.05
C CYS A 101 3.89 -10.75 0.04
N GLU A 102 4.37 -11.13 1.21
CA GLU A 102 4.67 -12.53 1.54
C GLU A 102 3.55 -13.07 2.40
N ALA A 103 3.07 -14.27 2.09
CA ALA A 103 2.07 -14.97 2.88
C ALA A 103 2.60 -16.32 3.30
N THR A 104 2.43 -16.68 4.57
CA THR A 104 2.88 -17.97 5.11
C THR A 104 1.79 -18.54 6.00
N LEU A 105 1.16 -19.63 5.54
CA LEU A 105 0.58 -20.74 6.31
C LEU A 105 -0.23 -21.63 5.35
N GLU A 106 0.06 -22.94 5.34
CA GLU A 106 -0.52 -23.97 4.47
C GLU A 106 -0.12 -23.88 2.98
N GLU A 107 0.08 -25.05 2.36
CA GLU A 107 0.41 -25.17 0.94
C GLU A 107 -0.69 -24.48 0.11
N GLN A 108 -0.31 -23.47 -0.67
CA GLN A 108 -1.18 -22.66 -1.56
C GLN A 108 -1.90 -21.43 -0.94
N SER A 109 -1.51 -20.90 0.23
CA SER A 109 -2.03 -19.61 0.68
C SER A 109 -1.53 -18.45 -0.21
N TYR A 110 -2.38 -17.98 -1.12
CA TYR A 110 -2.19 -16.74 -1.86
C TYR A 110 -3.22 -15.70 -1.42
N LEU A 111 -2.85 -14.42 -1.47
CA LEU A 111 -3.74 -13.31 -1.21
C LEU A 111 -4.11 -12.63 -2.53
N PHE A 112 -5.36 -12.19 -2.62
CA PHE A 112 -5.75 -11.20 -3.60
C PHE A 112 -5.11 -9.86 -3.22
N LEU A 113 -4.24 -9.35 -4.08
CA LEU A 113 -3.61 -8.04 -3.95
C LEU A 113 -4.05 -7.16 -5.12
N ASP A 114 -4.94 -6.23 -4.85
CA ASP A 114 -5.51 -5.31 -5.84
C ASP A 114 -5.07 -3.87 -5.56
N LEU A 115 -4.85 -3.10 -6.63
CA LEU A 115 -4.58 -1.67 -6.58
C LEU A 115 -5.73 -0.89 -7.24
N PHE A 116 -6.21 0.12 -6.53
CA PHE A 116 -7.25 1.03 -6.97
C PHE A 116 -6.73 2.46 -7.00
N GLN A 117 -7.26 3.24 -7.93
CA GLN A 117 -7.08 4.68 -8.01
C GLN A 117 -8.43 5.37 -7.80
N TYR A 118 -8.43 6.43 -6.97
CA TYR A 118 -9.63 7.22 -6.78
C TYR A 118 -9.82 8.18 -7.97
N LYS A 119 -10.83 7.94 -8.80
CA LYS A 119 -11.15 8.72 -10.00
C LYS A 119 -12.66 8.87 -10.14
N GLY A 120 -13.15 10.07 -10.44
CA GLY A 120 -14.59 10.28 -10.69
C GLY A 120 -15.50 10.01 -9.48
N LYS A 121 -15.00 10.27 -8.25
CA LYS A 121 -15.67 9.96 -6.97
C LYS A 121 -15.77 8.48 -6.59
N GLU A 122 -15.15 7.59 -7.35
CA GLU A 122 -15.15 6.15 -7.12
C GLU A 122 -13.73 5.57 -7.13
N TRP A 123 -13.58 4.37 -6.57
CA TRP A 123 -12.34 3.59 -6.66
C TRP A 123 -12.37 2.74 -7.92
N LYS A 124 -11.43 2.97 -8.84
CA LYS A 124 -11.26 2.17 -10.06
C LYS A 124 -10.06 1.27 -9.90
N GLN A 125 -10.24 -0.02 -10.14
CA GLN A 125 -9.11 -0.95 -10.16
C GLN A 125 -8.19 -0.59 -11.33
N VAL A 126 -6.90 -0.46 -11.05
CA VAL A 126 -5.87 -0.10 -12.05
C VAL A 126 -4.80 -1.16 -12.19
N GLU A 127 -4.60 -2.02 -11.19
CA GLU A 127 -3.64 -3.12 -11.24
C GLU A 127 -4.01 -4.24 -10.25
N HIS A 128 -3.45 -5.42 -10.43
CA HIS A 128 -3.48 -6.52 -9.47
C HIS A 128 -2.17 -7.31 -9.50
N ALA A 129 -1.82 -7.96 -8.38
CA ALA A 129 -0.65 -8.83 -8.37
C ALA A 129 -0.97 -10.16 -9.04
N ASP A 130 0.06 -10.75 -9.64
CA ASP A 130 0.04 -12.14 -10.07
C ASP A 130 0.16 -13.09 -8.86
N SER A 131 0.30 -14.39 -9.12
CA SER A 131 0.48 -15.41 -8.08
C SER A 131 1.74 -15.23 -7.22
N THR A 132 2.68 -14.37 -7.62
CA THR A 132 3.87 -14.05 -6.83
C THR A 132 3.62 -13.00 -5.74
N MET A 133 2.41 -12.41 -5.70
CA MET A 133 2.01 -11.36 -4.76
C MET A 133 2.95 -10.14 -4.79
N ARG A 134 3.52 -9.88 -5.97
CA ARG A 134 4.34 -8.71 -6.26
C ARG A 134 3.63 -7.85 -7.30
N MET A 135 3.75 -6.54 -7.14
CA MET A 135 3.20 -5.56 -8.07
C MET A 135 4.18 -4.42 -8.25
N THR A 136 4.37 -3.99 -9.50
CA THR A 136 5.05 -2.74 -9.82
C THR A 136 4.15 -1.91 -10.71
N TYR A 137 3.85 -0.68 -10.32
CA TYR A 137 2.92 0.19 -11.02
C TYR A 137 3.50 1.60 -11.12
N GLU A 138 3.61 2.13 -12.34
CA GLU A 138 4.05 3.51 -12.56
C GLU A 138 2.88 4.48 -12.34
N ILE A 139 3.07 5.47 -11.48
CA ILE A 139 2.05 6.46 -11.17
C ILE A 139 2.00 7.48 -12.32
N GLU A 140 0.99 7.35 -13.16
CA GLU A 140 0.75 8.26 -14.30
C GLU A 140 -0.05 9.51 -13.93
N THR A 141 -0.75 9.48 -12.80
CA THR A 141 -1.55 10.62 -12.34
C THR A 141 -1.44 10.77 -10.84
N THR A 142 -1.06 11.96 -10.38
CA THR A 142 -1.06 12.31 -8.96
C THR A 142 -2.46 12.16 -8.37
N GLY A 143 -2.56 11.48 -7.23
CA GLY A 143 -3.83 11.32 -6.54
C GLY A 143 -3.80 10.24 -5.46
N ARG A 144 -5.01 9.85 -5.04
CA ARG A 144 -5.20 8.82 -4.02
C ARG A 144 -5.26 7.43 -4.64
N TYR A 145 -4.55 6.52 -3.99
CA TYR A 145 -4.52 5.10 -4.32
C TYR A 145 -4.91 4.29 -3.09
N LEU A 146 -5.37 3.06 -3.34
CA LEU A 146 -5.77 2.11 -2.31
C LEU A 146 -5.31 0.72 -2.69
N ILE A 147 -4.71 0.01 -1.74
CA ILE A 147 -4.40 -1.40 -1.85
C ILE A 147 -5.44 -2.19 -1.07
N ARG A 148 -5.89 -3.30 -1.64
CA ARG A 148 -6.71 -4.30 -0.94
C ARG A 148 -5.95 -5.63 -0.88
N LEU A 149 -5.85 -6.19 0.31
CA LEU A 149 -5.43 -7.56 0.59
C LEU A 149 -6.61 -8.37 1.10
N GLN A 150 -6.83 -9.54 0.53
CA GLN A 150 -7.90 -10.44 0.97
C GLN A 150 -7.54 -11.89 0.65
N PRO A 151 -7.68 -12.84 1.58
CA PRO A 151 -7.52 -14.26 1.28
C PRO A 151 -8.80 -14.84 0.63
N PRO A 152 -8.71 -16.03 0.01
CA PRO A 152 -9.88 -16.88 -0.25
C PRO A 152 -10.67 -17.21 1.03
N LEU A 153 -11.85 -17.80 0.85
CA LEU A 153 -12.65 -18.29 1.99
C LEU A 153 -11.90 -19.41 2.72
N LEU A 154 -12.17 -19.54 4.03
CA LEU A 154 -11.67 -20.64 4.86
C LEU A 154 -10.13 -20.76 4.87
N THR A 155 -9.43 -19.65 4.65
CA THR A 155 -7.97 -19.62 4.57
C THR A 155 -7.39 -18.93 5.80
N LYS A 156 -6.46 -19.59 6.49
CA LYS A 156 -5.56 -18.95 7.45
C LYS A 156 -4.33 -18.45 6.73
N SER A 157 -3.93 -17.21 6.99
CA SER A 157 -2.74 -16.67 6.36
C SER A 157 -2.12 -15.62 7.25
N TYR A 158 -0.83 -15.76 7.56
CA TYR A 158 -0.03 -14.60 7.89
C TYR A 158 0.30 -13.84 6.62
N TYR A 159 0.42 -12.52 6.74
CA TYR A 159 0.90 -11.67 5.67
C TYR A 159 1.97 -10.72 6.17
N ASP A 160 2.90 -10.38 5.28
CA ASP A 160 3.86 -9.31 5.41
C ASP A 160 3.78 -8.49 4.13
N VAL A 161 3.17 -7.31 4.21
CA VAL A 161 3.03 -6.42 3.06
C VAL A 161 3.99 -5.26 3.19
N GLN A 162 4.79 -5.05 2.16
CA GLN A 162 5.68 -3.91 1.97
C GLN A 162 5.17 -3.07 0.80
N ILE A 163 5.00 -1.77 1.03
CA ILE A 163 4.51 -0.80 0.05
C ILE A 163 5.58 0.28 -0.07
N LEU A 164 6.32 0.23 -1.16
CA LEU A 164 7.49 1.07 -1.44
C LEU A 164 7.19 1.99 -2.62
N ILE A 165 7.91 3.10 -2.68
CA ILE A 165 7.74 4.10 -3.72
C ILE A 165 9.12 4.59 -4.18
N ASP A 166 9.39 4.46 -5.48
CA ASP A 166 10.66 4.85 -6.09
C ASP A 166 10.45 5.96 -7.13
N PRO A 167 11.45 6.81 -7.39
CA PRO A 167 11.41 7.73 -8.52
C PRO A 167 11.51 6.99 -9.87
N VAL A 168 10.83 7.48 -10.91
CA VAL A 168 10.94 6.92 -12.27
C VAL A 168 12.26 7.27 -12.97
N LEU A 169 12.95 8.33 -12.50
CA LEU A 169 14.19 8.83 -13.07
C LEU A 169 15.35 8.68 -12.11
N LYS A 170 16.55 8.45 -12.67
CA LYS A 170 17.79 8.65 -11.93
C LYS A 170 18.01 10.14 -11.68
N ASN A 171 18.63 10.50 -10.56
CA ASN A 171 19.08 11.87 -10.34
C ASN A 171 20.05 12.27 -11.48
N PRO A 172 19.78 13.37 -12.22
CA PRO A 172 20.58 13.75 -13.39
C PRO A 172 21.96 14.32 -13.03
N VAL A 173 22.30 14.51 -11.75
CA VAL A 173 23.65 14.87 -11.32
C VAL A 173 24.31 13.67 -10.67
N ARG A 174 25.46 13.25 -11.20
CA ARG A 174 26.18 12.07 -10.70
C ARG A 174 26.58 12.25 -9.23
N GLY A 175 26.15 11.32 -8.38
CA GLY A 175 26.46 11.32 -6.95
C GLY A 175 25.63 12.29 -6.10
N ALA A 176 24.69 13.03 -6.71
CA ALA A 176 23.79 13.90 -5.96
C ALA A 176 22.76 13.09 -5.16
N THR A 177 22.42 13.60 -3.99
CA THR A 177 21.41 13.03 -3.10
C THR A 177 20.22 13.99 -2.99
N ASN A 178 19.20 13.62 -2.21
CA ASN A 178 18.07 14.52 -1.94
C ASN A 178 18.51 15.85 -1.30
N GLN A 179 19.62 15.85 -0.55
CA GLN A 179 20.18 17.05 0.08
C GLN A 179 20.82 18.01 -0.92
N SER A 180 21.13 17.56 -2.14
CA SER A 180 21.65 18.41 -3.21
C SER A 180 20.58 19.29 -3.85
N ILE A 181 19.29 19.04 -3.60
CA ILE A 181 18.18 19.80 -4.20
C ILE A 181 17.88 21.00 -3.30
N GLY A 182 18.12 22.22 -3.82
CA GLY A 182 18.11 23.44 -3.01
C GLY A 182 17.15 24.55 -3.47
N SER A 183 16.61 24.47 -4.69
CA SER A 183 15.52 25.33 -5.16
C SER A 183 14.47 24.49 -5.86
N PHE A 184 13.20 24.76 -5.55
CA PHE A 184 12.07 23.91 -5.86
C PHE A 184 11.15 24.52 -6.91
N TYR A 185 10.35 23.66 -7.51
CA TYR A 185 9.33 24.05 -8.47
C TYR A 185 8.36 25.06 -7.83
N GLY A 186 8.01 26.11 -8.56
CA GLY A 186 7.11 27.16 -8.09
C GLY A 186 7.79 28.27 -7.28
N ASP A 187 9.07 28.14 -6.90
CA ASP A 187 9.82 29.22 -6.23
C ASP A 187 9.76 30.53 -7.06
N PRO A 188 9.63 31.71 -6.42
CA PRO A 188 9.60 32.98 -7.14
C PRO A 188 10.95 33.28 -7.78
N ARG A 189 10.92 33.81 -9.00
CA ARG A 189 12.10 34.20 -9.77
C ARG A 189 11.94 35.61 -10.31
N ASP A 190 13.07 36.26 -10.58
CA ASP A 190 13.14 37.64 -11.09
C ASP A 190 12.25 38.60 -10.28
N GLY A 191 12.38 38.55 -8.94
CA GLY A 191 11.59 39.40 -8.04
C GLY A 191 10.10 39.02 -7.95
N GLY A 192 9.72 37.81 -8.35
CA GLY A 192 8.34 37.30 -8.28
C GLY A 192 7.57 37.40 -9.60
N THR A 193 8.21 37.85 -10.68
CA THR A 193 7.58 37.98 -12.02
C THR A 193 7.50 36.65 -12.77
N ARG A 194 8.25 35.64 -12.33
CA ARG A 194 8.36 34.30 -12.92
C ARG A 194 8.27 33.25 -11.82
N THR A 195 7.69 32.09 -12.13
CA THR A 195 7.78 30.88 -11.29
C THR A 195 8.89 29.97 -11.79
N HIS A 196 9.53 29.25 -10.86
CA HIS A 196 10.56 28.28 -11.19
C HIS A 196 9.95 27.01 -11.80
N GLU A 197 10.21 26.75 -13.08
CA GLU A 197 9.68 25.59 -13.82
C GLU A 197 10.60 24.34 -13.77
N GLY A 198 11.23 24.11 -12.63
CA GLY A 198 12.17 23.02 -12.44
C GLY A 198 12.67 22.93 -11.01
N ILE A 199 13.78 22.24 -10.84
CA ILE A 199 14.55 22.20 -9.58
C ILE A 199 16.01 22.52 -9.85
N ASP A 200 16.69 23.07 -8.85
CA ASP A 200 18.13 23.29 -8.90
C ASP A 200 18.86 22.26 -8.02
N ILE A 201 19.77 21.50 -8.65
CA ILE A 201 20.55 20.43 -8.04
C ILE A 201 22.00 20.89 -7.94
N PHE A 202 22.44 21.22 -6.72
CA PHE A 202 23.76 21.77 -6.45
C PHE A 202 24.84 20.69 -6.44
N ALA A 203 25.95 20.98 -7.12
CA ALA A 203 27.15 20.16 -7.14
C ALA A 203 28.35 21.00 -7.58
N ALA A 204 29.56 20.49 -7.40
CA ALA A 204 30.76 21.18 -7.87
C ALA A 204 30.70 21.43 -9.39
N ARG A 205 31.26 22.56 -9.85
CA ARG A 205 31.47 22.79 -11.27
C ARG A 205 32.29 21.62 -11.84
N GLY A 206 31.90 21.12 -13.01
CA GLY A 206 32.55 19.97 -13.62
C GLY A 206 31.95 18.61 -13.21
N THR A 207 31.05 18.55 -12.22
CA THR A 207 30.36 17.29 -11.88
C THR A 207 29.56 16.79 -13.09
N PRO A 208 29.62 15.49 -13.45
CA PRO A 208 28.89 14.97 -14.60
C PRO A 208 27.36 15.11 -14.45
N VAL A 209 26.74 15.71 -15.47
CA VAL A 209 25.29 15.65 -15.71
C VAL A 209 25.01 14.45 -16.59
N ILE A 210 24.11 13.57 -16.15
CA ILE A 210 23.82 12.29 -16.79
C ILE A 210 22.38 12.23 -17.31
N ALA A 211 22.14 11.35 -18.28
CA ALA A 211 20.80 11.05 -18.74
C ALA A 211 20.00 10.35 -17.63
N PRO A 212 18.85 10.90 -17.20
CA PRO A 212 18.04 10.33 -16.14
C PRO A 212 17.26 9.08 -16.58
N THR A 213 17.04 8.92 -17.89
CA THR A 213 16.34 7.80 -18.50
C THR A 213 16.83 7.56 -19.94
N GLU A 214 16.30 6.54 -20.61
CA GLU A 214 16.55 6.28 -22.04
C GLU A 214 15.84 7.31 -22.91
N GLY A 215 16.53 7.84 -23.92
CA GLY A 215 15.96 8.84 -24.80
C GLY A 215 16.85 9.27 -25.95
N TYR A 216 16.46 10.37 -26.58
CA TYR A 216 17.22 11.01 -27.64
C TYR A 216 17.44 12.48 -27.32
N ILE A 217 18.64 12.98 -27.60
CA ILE A 217 18.92 14.40 -27.48
C ILE A 217 18.26 15.13 -28.63
N THR A 218 17.33 16.03 -28.33
CA THR A 218 16.58 16.79 -29.34
C THR A 218 17.25 18.11 -29.67
N ARG A 219 17.96 18.71 -28.70
CA ARG A 219 18.65 19.99 -28.89
C ARG A 219 19.84 20.13 -27.96
N VAL A 220 20.91 20.69 -28.49
CA VAL A 220 22.05 21.22 -27.73
C VAL A 220 22.26 22.65 -28.19
N GLY A 221 22.40 23.59 -27.27
CA GLY A 221 22.58 24.99 -27.64
C GLY A 221 22.69 25.91 -26.44
N SER A 222 22.74 27.21 -26.68
CA SER A 222 22.85 28.20 -25.62
C SER A 222 21.78 29.28 -25.72
N ASN A 223 21.42 29.88 -24.57
CA ASN A 223 20.54 31.03 -24.52
C ASN A 223 20.87 31.93 -23.31
N ARG A 224 20.27 33.14 -23.27
CA ARG A 224 20.55 34.15 -22.24
C ARG A 224 20.25 33.66 -20.80
N LEU A 225 19.16 32.92 -20.63
CA LEU A 225 18.69 32.50 -19.30
C LEU A 225 19.42 31.23 -18.87
N GLY A 226 19.24 30.14 -19.61
CA GLY A 226 19.79 28.83 -19.29
C GLY A 226 21.28 28.66 -19.56
N GLY A 227 21.96 29.63 -20.20
CA GLY A 227 23.36 29.47 -20.57
C GLY A 227 23.54 28.33 -21.56
N ASN A 228 24.44 27.39 -21.28
CA ASN A 228 24.58 26.16 -22.05
C ASN A 228 23.51 25.16 -21.64
N THR A 229 22.77 24.63 -22.62
CA THR A 229 21.58 23.82 -22.42
C THR A 229 21.56 22.55 -23.24
N ILE A 230 20.86 21.54 -22.75
CA ILE A 230 20.55 20.28 -23.44
C ILE A 230 19.06 19.99 -23.26
N TRP A 231 18.44 19.46 -24.31
CA TRP A 231 17.10 18.88 -24.26
C TRP A 231 17.15 17.39 -24.59
N LEU A 232 16.51 16.57 -23.77
CA LEU A 232 16.36 15.13 -23.96
C LEU A 232 14.87 14.80 -24.08
N LYS A 233 14.50 13.95 -25.03
CA LYS A 233 13.15 13.37 -25.13
C LYS A 233 13.16 11.95 -24.59
N ASP A 234 12.38 11.70 -23.55
CA ASP A 234 12.17 10.37 -22.97
C ASP A 234 11.45 9.46 -23.97
N SER A 235 12.03 8.30 -24.27
CA SER A 235 11.46 7.31 -25.19
C SER A 235 10.22 6.61 -24.63
N LYS A 236 10.11 6.47 -23.30
CA LYS A 236 9.01 5.76 -22.62
C LYS A 236 7.81 6.68 -22.39
N ARG A 237 8.03 7.83 -21.76
CA ARG A 237 6.94 8.73 -21.33
C ARG A 237 6.63 9.84 -22.33
N GLY A 238 7.47 10.03 -23.34
CA GLY A 238 7.36 11.14 -24.27
C GLY A 238 7.54 12.51 -23.61
N GLN A 239 8.13 12.59 -22.42
CA GLN A 239 8.42 13.86 -21.74
C GLN A 239 9.72 14.48 -22.26
N SER A 240 9.81 15.80 -22.24
CA SER A 240 11.02 16.54 -22.58
C SER A 240 11.72 17.00 -21.31
N TYR A 241 13.00 16.70 -21.17
CA TYR A 241 13.83 17.09 -20.04
C TYR A 241 14.83 18.16 -20.45
N TYR A 242 14.87 19.23 -19.65
CA TYR A 242 15.72 20.40 -19.87
C TYR A 242 16.84 20.44 -18.85
N PHE A 243 18.07 20.61 -19.34
CA PHE A 243 19.27 20.73 -18.53
C PHE A 243 19.89 22.08 -18.83
N ALA A 244 20.09 22.92 -17.82
CA ALA A 244 20.63 24.27 -17.99
C ALA A 244 21.76 24.58 -17.02
N HIS A 245 22.39 25.74 -17.25
CA HIS A 245 23.53 26.28 -16.54
C HIS A 245 24.81 25.44 -16.70
N LEU A 246 24.88 24.59 -17.73
CA LEU A 246 25.99 23.68 -17.93
C LEU A 246 27.31 24.44 -18.14
N ASP A 247 28.41 23.89 -17.63
CA ASP A 247 29.76 24.37 -17.94
C ASP A 247 30.14 23.95 -19.36
N LYS A 248 29.90 22.66 -19.68
CA LYS A 248 30.18 22.06 -20.98
C LYS A 248 29.09 21.09 -21.41
N GLN A 249 28.77 21.07 -22.70
CA GLN A 249 27.92 20.05 -23.33
C GLN A 249 28.83 18.98 -23.95
N LEU A 250 28.56 17.71 -23.65
CA LEU A 250 29.35 16.54 -24.09
C LEU A 250 28.53 15.59 -24.97
N THR A 251 27.44 16.09 -25.53
CA THR A 251 26.52 15.34 -26.38
C THR A 251 26.08 16.23 -27.56
N GLN A 252 25.33 15.65 -28.50
CA GLN A 252 24.83 16.33 -29.69
C GLN A 252 23.40 15.89 -30.01
N ALA A 253 22.66 16.72 -30.74
CA ALA A 253 21.32 16.39 -31.20
C ALA A 253 21.31 15.11 -32.06
N GLY A 254 20.23 14.34 -31.96
CA GLY A 254 20.06 13.04 -32.60
C GLY A 254 20.71 11.86 -31.86
N LYS A 255 21.60 12.12 -30.89
CA LYS A 255 22.24 11.03 -30.13
C LYS A 255 21.22 10.31 -29.24
N LYS A 256 21.15 8.98 -29.36
CA LYS A 256 20.48 8.10 -28.40
C LYS A 256 21.32 7.99 -27.12
N VAL A 257 20.68 8.01 -25.97
CA VAL A 257 21.32 7.92 -24.65
C VAL A 257 20.59 6.94 -23.75
N MET A 258 21.35 6.29 -22.86
CA MET A 258 20.87 5.37 -21.84
C MET A 258 21.00 5.98 -20.44
N PRO A 259 20.22 5.52 -19.44
CA PRO A 259 20.26 6.07 -18.09
C PRO A 259 21.66 5.96 -17.46
N GLY A 260 22.34 7.08 -17.26
CA GLY A 260 23.71 7.15 -16.73
C GLY A 260 24.75 7.73 -17.70
N ASP A 261 24.43 7.85 -18.98
CA ASP A 261 25.31 8.45 -19.99
C ASP A 261 25.56 9.92 -19.67
N THR A 262 26.83 10.35 -19.71
CA THR A 262 27.18 11.76 -19.47
C THR A 262 26.73 12.63 -20.64
N LEU A 263 25.91 13.64 -20.35
CA LEU A 263 25.39 14.62 -21.29
C LEU A 263 26.21 15.91 -21.31
N GLY A 264 26.74 16.30 -20.16
CA GLY A 264 27.45 17.55 -19.96
C GLY A 264 28.01 17.63 -18.55
N LEU A 265 28.48 18.82 -18.16
CA LEU A 265 29.07 19.09 -16.86
C LEU A 265 28.33 20.22 -16.15
N VAL A 266 28.12 20.09 -14.84
CA VAL A 266 27.52 21.12 -13.99
C VAL A 266 28.34 22.40 -14.08
N GLY A 267 27.65 23.54 -14.16
CA GLY A 267 28.26 24.86 -14.21
C GLY A 267 27.38 25.91 -13.56
N ASN A 268 27.52 27.14 -14.04
CA ASN A 268 26.65 28.26 -13.67
C ASN A 268 26.47 29.24 -14.84
N THR A 269 26.46 28.75 -16.08
CA THR A 269 26.37 29.63 -17.26
C THR A 269 24.97 30.27 -17.39
N GLY A 270 24.85 31.35 -18.18
CA GLY A 270 23.59 32.08 -18.34
C GLY A 270 23.34 33.04 -17.18
N ASN A 271 22.10 33.13 -16.71
CA ASN A 271 21.74 34.01 -15.60
C ASN A 271 22.21 33.50 -14.22
N ALA A 272 22.68 32.26 -14.12
CA ALA A 272 23.24 31.66 -12.91
C ALA A 272 24.70 32.08 -12.61
N LYS A 273 25.31 32.95 -13.44
CA LYS A 273 26.75 33.26 -13.36
C LYS A 273 27.25 33.75 -11.99
N SER A 274 26.36 34.33 -11.18
CA SER A 274 26.65 34.87 -9.84
C SER A 274 26.15 33.99 -8.70
N THR A 275 25.69 32.77 -8.98
CA THR A 275 25.23 31.81 -7.97
C THR A 275 26.20 30.63 -7.86
N PRO A 276 26.15 29.84 -6.77
CA PRO A 276 26.87 28.58 -6.68
C PRO A 276 26.53 27.66 -7.87
N PRO A 277 27.48 26.84 -8.37
CA PRO A 277 27.23 25.91 -9.46
C PRO A 277 26.10 24.91 -9.16
N HIS A 278 25.22 24.71 -10.12
CA HIS A 278 24.09 23.81 -10.04
C HIS A 278 23.62 23.40 -11.43
N LEU A 279 22.88 22.30 -11.50
CA LEU A 279 22.05 21.96 -12.65
C LEU A 279 20.64 22.47 -12.40
N HIS A 280 20.13 23.30 -13.30
CA HIS A 280 18.68 23.48 -13.39
C HIS A 280 18.10 22.35 -14.24
N PHE A 281 17.17 21.59 -13.65
CA PHE A 281 16.50 20.45 -14.27
C PHE A 281 14.99 20.70 -14.36
N GLY A 282 14.45 20.69 -15.59
CA GLY A 282 13.02 20.89 -15.85
C GLY A 282 12.40 19.73 -16.61
N ILE A 283 11.10 19.48 -16.38
CA ILE A 283 10.32 18.44 -17.05
C ILE A 283 9.12 19.09 -17.75
N TYR A 284 8.92 18.76 -19.03
CA TYR A 284 7.91 19.36 -19.88
C TYR A 284 7.13 18.31 -20.69
N SER A 285 5.80 18.42 -20.72
CA SER A 285 4.94 17.74 -21.70
C SER A 285 3.85 18.68 -22.24
N GLN A 286 2.67 18.75 -21.61
CA GLN A 286 1.61 19.73 -21.89
C GLN A 286 1.72 20.97 -20.97
N GLY A 287 2.95 21.29 -20.57
CA GLY A 287 3.28 22.24 -19.51
C GLY A 287 4.48 21.77 -18.70
N SER A 288 4.95 22.62 -17.79
CA SER A 288 6.00 22.27 -16.83
C SER A 288 5.45 21.36 -15.72
N LYS A 289 6.29 20.46 -15.22
CA LYS A 289 5.96 19.53 -14.12
C LYS A 289 6.99 19.66 -13.02
N ASP A 290 6.56 19.45 -11.77
CA ASP A 290 7.47 19.39 -10.63
C ASP A 290 8.40 18.17 -10.72
N PRO A 291 9.71 18.36 -10.96
CA PRO A 291 10.65 17.25 -11.08
C PRO A 291 10.93 16.50 -9.78
N ILE A 292 10.55 17.04 -8.60
CA ILE A 292 10.94 16.44 -7.32
C ILE A 292 10.46 15.00 -7.20
N HIS A 293 9.23 14.71 -7.65
CA HIS A 293 8.63 13.38 -7.58
C HIS A 293 9.28 12.38 -8.54
N TYR A 294 9.92 12.88 -9.59
CA TYR A 294 10.55 12.06 -10.63
C TYR A 294 11.93 11.56 -10.23
N ILE A 295 12.65 12.27 -9.35
CA ILE A 295 14.06 11.96 -9.03
C ILE A 295 14.33 11.73 -7.54
N LYS A 296 13.46 12.19 -6.64
CA LYS A 296 13.68 12.09 -5.20
C LYS A 296 13.58 10.64 -4.75
N THR A 297 14.67 10.14 -4.16
CA THR A 297 14.67 8.80 -3.57
C THR A 297 13.99 8.83 -2.20
N ILE A 298 13.28 7.78 -1.84
CA ILE A 298 12.67 7.65 -0.52
C ILE A 298 13.38 6.50 0.18
N SER A 299 14.06 6.78 1.30
CA SER A 299 14.83 5.76 2.01
C SER A 299 13.89 4.67 2.54
N ASN A 300 14.09 3.45 2.07
CA ASN A 300 13.41 2.28 2.62
C ASN A 300 14.11 1.89 3.92
N THR A 301 13.56 2.28 5.07
CA THR A 301 14.05 1.76 6.35
C THR A 301 13.69 0.27 6.40
N THR A 302 14.68 -0.60 6.32
CA THR A 302 14.52 -2.03 6.60
C THR A 302 14.22 -2.16 8.09
N VAL A 303 12.93 -2.21 8.44
CA VAL A 303 12.56 -2.55 9.82
C VAL A 303 12.49 -4.07 9.91
N THR A 304 13.48 -4.65 10.60
CA THR A 304 13.49 -6.08 10.93
C THR A 304 12.51 -6.31 12.07
N PHE A 305 11.51 -7.16 11.87
CA PHE A 305 10.53 -7.51 12.90
C PHE A 305 10.65 -8.97 13.29
N ASN A 306 10.73 -9.21 14.60
CA ASN A 306 10.53 -10.53 15.19
C ASN A 306 9.02 -10.65 15.48
N THR A 307 8.26 -11.08 14.48
CA THR A 307 6.79 -11.17 14.61
C THR A 307 6.44 -12.38 15.45
N ASP A 308 5.96 -12.14 16.68
CA ASP A 308 5.35 -13.18 17.51
C ASP A 308 3.90 -13.39 17.06
N TYR A 309 3.70 -14.41 16.23
CA TYR A 309 2.40 -14.73 15.66
C TYR A 309 1.39 -15.27 16.69
N SER A 310 1.84 -15.68 17.88
CA SER A 310 0.96 -16.16 18.96
C SER A 310 0.11 -15.04 19.56
N ALA A 311 0.49 -13.77 19.34
CA ALA A 311 -0.27 -12.60 19.76
C ALA A 311 -1.58 -12.39 18.99
N PHE A 312 -1.75 -12.99 17.80
CA PHE A 312 -2.95 -12.79 16.97
C PHE A 312 -4.10 -13.75 17.28
N SER A 313 -3.91 -14.71 18.20
CA SER A 313 -4.91 -15.72 18.54
C SER A 313 -5.65 -15.46 19.85
N ARG A 314 -5.51 -14.27 20.46
CA ARG A 314 -6.13 -13.93 21.75
C ARG A 314 -6.66 -12.49 21.74
N TYR A 315 -7.73 -12.24 22.50
CA TYR A 315 -8.10 -10.88 22.87
C TYR A 315 -6.99 -10.27 23.75
N PHE A 316 -6.78 -8.96 23.56
CA PHE A 316 -5.93 -8.12 24.38
C PHE A 316 -6.81 -7.15 25.14
N ILE A 317 -6.28 -6.58 26.22
CA ILE A 317 -6.93 -5.50 26.95
C ILE A 317 -6.04 -4.26 27.03
N THR A 318 -6.67 -3.09 27.01
CA THR A 318 -6.00 -1.81 27.26
C THR A 318 -5.58 -1.68 28.73
N SER A 319 -4.36 -1.24 28.99
CA SER A 319 -3.80 -1.19 30.35
C SER A 319 -3.94 0.15 31.07
N PRO A 320 -3.75 1.32 30.42
CA PRO A 320 -3.89 2.63 31.06
C PRO A 320 -5.36 3.01 31.34
N SER A 321 -5.59 4.01 32.20
CA SER A 321 -6.93 4.55 32.48
C SER A 321 -7.68 4.98 31.22
N TYR A 322 -6.96 5.59 30.27
CA TYR A 322 -7.44 5.81 28.91
C TYR A 322 -6.30 5.71 27.89
N ILE A 323 -6.64 5.32 26.67
CA ILE A 323 -5.71 5.23 25.54
C ILE A 323 -6.38 5.76 24.26
N ASN A 324 -5.62 6.49 23.43
CA ASN A 324 -6.10 7.00 22.16
C ASN A 324 -5.99 5.93 21.07
N LEU A 325 -7.12 5.51 20.51
CA LEU A 325 -7.14 4.75 19.25
C LEU A 325 -6.86 5.70 18.09
N ARG A 326 -5.86 5.39 17.27
CA ARG A 326 -5.40 6.29 16.20
C ARG A 326 -5.70 5.76 14.81
N SER A 327 -5.87 6.68 13.87
CA SER A 327 -6.08 6.40 12.45
C SER A 327 -4.87 5.82 11.72
N GLY A 328 -3.69 5.80 12.35
CA GLY A 328 -2.47 5.23 11.79
C GLY A 328 -1.39 5.00 12.86
N PRO A 329 -0.28 4.33 12.50
CA PRO A 329 0.72 3.85 13.45
C PRO A 329 1.71 4.94 13.87
N GLY A 330 1.24 5.87 14.69
CA GLY A 330 2.05 6.97 15.20
C GLY A 330 1.26 7.96 16.04
N SER A 331 1.92 8.68 16.94
CA SER A 331 1.29 9.68 17.82
C SER A 331 0.78 10.93 17.08
N SER A 332 1.26 11.17 15.85
CA SER A 332 0.84 12.29 14.99
C SER A 332 -0.44 12.02 14.20
N TYR A 333 -0.92 10.77 14.17
CA TYR A 333 -2.16 10.43 13.48
C TYR A 333 -3.39 10.85 14.30
N LYS A 334 -4.48 11.20 13.60
CA LYS A 334 -5.76 11.62 14.18
C LYS A 334 -6.25 10.58 15.19
N VAL A 335 -6.69 11.05 16.36
CA VAL A 335 -7.40 10.24 17.35
C VAL A 335 -8.80 9.94 16.83
N LEU A 336 -9.14 8.65 16.74
CA LEU A 336 -10.46 8.18 16.34
C LEU A 336 -11.44 8.18 17.53
N CYS A 337 -10.97 7.69 18.67
CA CYS A 337 -11.68 7.70 19.95
C CYS A 337 -10.71 7.40 21.10
N GLN A 338 -11.19 7.58 22.33
CA GLN A 338 -10.53 7.11 23.54
C GLN A 338 -11.13 5.78 23.98
N LEU A 339 -10.28 4.87 24.43
CA LEU A 339 -10.66 3.59 25.02
C LEU A 339 -10.29 3.62 26.50
N GLU A 340 -11.17 3.11 27.35
CA GLU A 340 -10.96 3.02 28.79
C GLU A 340 -10.05 1.83 29.12
N LYS A 341 -9.57 1.75 30.36
CA LYS A 341 -8.86 0.58 30.88
C LYS A 341 -9.70 -0.69 30.71
N ASN A 342 -9.03 -1.82 30.47
CA ASN A 342 -9.63 -3.15 30.30
C ASN A 342 -10.52 -3.31 29.06
N THR A 343 -10.48 -2.35 28.13
CA THR A 343 -11.22 -2.47 26.87
C THR A 343 -10.66 -3.64 26.07
N ALA A 344 -11.51 -4.61 25.72
CA ALA A 344 -11.10 -5.76 24.91
C ALA A 344 -10.88 -5.34 23.44
N VAL A 345 -9.76 -5.78 22.87
CA VAL A 345 -9.34 -5.48 21.50
C VAL A 345 -8.74 -6.72 20.85
N THR A 346 -8.86 -6.85 19.53
CA THR A 346 -8.26 -7.94 18.78
C THR A 346 -7.13 -7.41 17.90
N PRO A 347 -5.86 -7.77 18.13
CA PRO A 347 -4.78 -7.45 17.21
C PRO A 347 -5.01 -8.13 15.85
N ILE A 348 -4.91 -7.37 14.77
CA ILE A 348 -5.13 -7.84 13.39
C ILE A 348 -3.96 -7.50 12.44
N GLY A 349 -3.01 -6.71 12.91
CA GLY A 349 -1.77 -6.39 12.21
C GLY A 349 -0.79 -5.61 13.09
N GLN A 350 0.43 -5.39 12.58
CA GLN A 350 1.50 -4.71 13.28
C GLN A 350 2.35 -3.88 12.29
N HIS A 351 2.58 -2.62 12.65
CA HIS A 351 3.54 -1.71 12.01
C HIS A 351 4.46 -1.14 13.09
N GLY A 352 5.74 -1.51 13.10
CA GLY A 352 6.61 -1.01 14.17
C GLY A 352 6.19 -1.59 15.53
N ASP A 353 6.18 -0.70 16.52
CA ASP A 353 5.59 -0.93 17.85
C ASP A 353 4.08 -0.61 17.91
N TRP A 354 3.42 -0.40 16.77
CA TRP A 354 1.98 -0.11 16.71
C TRP A 354 1.23 -1.33 16.22
N LEU A 355 0.25 -1.77 17.00
CA LEU A 355 -0.66 -2.84 16.63
C LEU A 355 -1.91 -2.25 16.01
N ARG A 356 -2.25 -2.73 14.80
CA ARG A 356 -3.58 -2.54 14.22
C ARG A 356 -4.52 -3.44 15.00
N ILE A 357 -5.58 -2.86 15.54
CA ILE A 357 -6.60 -3.58 16.30
C ILE A 357 -7.95 -3.46 15.60
N GLU A 358 -8.82 -4.42 15.90
CA GLU A 358 -10.26 -4.35 15.66
C GLU A 358 -10.98 -4.32 17.01
N LEU A 359 -11.91 -3.39 17.16
CA LEU A 359 -12.83 -3.32 18.28
C LEU A 359 -14.03 -4.28 18.05
N PRO A 360 -14.76 -4.65 19.11
CA PRO A 360 -15.95 -5.50 18.97
C PRO A 360 -17.06 -4.92 18.07
N ASP A 361 -17.10 -3.60 17.85
CA ASP A 361 -17.99 -2.95 16.87
C ASP A 361 -17.39 -2.83 15.45
N HIS A 362 -16.33 -3.62 15.18
CA HIS A 362 -15.55 -3.67 13.94
C HIS A 362 -14.78 -2.39 13.59
N LYS A 363 -14.79 -1.37 14.45
CA LYS A 363 -13.95 -0.19 14.24
C LYS A 363 -12.48 -0.58 14.37
N GLN A 364 -11.68 -0.18 13.39
CA GLN A 364 -10.26 -0.45 13.37
C GLN A 364 -9.43 0.80 13.65
N GLY A 365 -8.21 0.60 14.16
CA GLY A 365 -7.22 1.65 14.37
C GLY A 365 -5.93 1.10 14.94
N TYR A 366 -5.03 1.97 15.38
CA TYR A 366 -3.74 1.58 15.96
C TYR A 366 -3.63 1.97 17.43
N LEU A 367 -3.03 1.06 18.20
CA LEU A 367 -2.59 1.27 19.58
C LEU A 367 -1.10 0.96 19.70
N PHE A 368 -0.40 1.64 20.60
CA PHE A 368 1.01 1.34 20.87
C PHE A 368 1.10 0.05 21.69
N LYS A 369 1.92 -0.91 21.23
CA LYS A 369 1.99 -2.30 21.76
C LYS A 369 2.20 -2.36 23.26
N LYS A 370 2.98 -1.44 23.85
CA LYS A 370 3.27 -1.42 25.30
C LYS A 370 2.09 -1.01 26.18
N LEU A 371 1.00 -0.50 25.58
CA LEU A 371 -0.18 -0.02 26.31
C LEU A 371 -1.34 -1.01 26.27
N ILE A 372 -1.12 -2.19 25.69
CA ILE A 372 -2.06 -3.30 25.72
C ILE A 372 -1.32 -4.55 26.17
N SER A 373 -2.06 -5.49 26.77
CA SER A 373 -1.53 -6.76 27.21
C SER A 373 -2.44 -7.90 26.76
N PRO A 374 -1.90 -9.09 26.44
CA PRO A 374 -2.72 -10.27 26.28
C PRO A 374 -3.60 -10.46 27.52
N ILE A 375 -4.81 -10.98 27.34
CA ILE A 375 -5.61 -11.42 28.48
C ILE A 375 -4.86 -12.56 29.17
N GLY A 376 -4.36 -12.29 30.36
CA GLY A 376 -3.52 -13.21 31.14
C GLY A 376 -3.83 -13.25 32.64
N ALA A 377 -4.50 -12.22 33.18
CA ALA A 377 -5.02 -12.20 34.54
C ALA A 377 -6.50 -11.77 34.46
N GLU A 378 -7.36 -12.58 35.05
CA GLU A 378 -8.80 -12.35 35.09
C GLU A 378 -9.09 -11.07 35.89
N LEU A 379 -10.04 -10.26 35.42
CA LEU A 379 -10.29 -8.93 35.98
C LEU A 379 -11.15 -8.99 37.24
N GLU A 380 -12.17 -9.85 37.23
CA GLU A 380 -13.18 -9.96 38.28
C GLU A 380 -13.91 -11.30 38.16
N ASP A 381 -14.19 -11.93 39.30
CA ASP A 381 -15.09 -13.10 39.38
C ASP A 381 -16.53 -12.62 39.53
N LEU A 382 -17.44 -13.20 38.76
CA LEU A 382 -18.87 -12.89 38.77
C LEU A 382 -19.71 -14.12 39.05
N LEU A 383 -20.79 -13.93 39.81
CA LEU A 383 -21.90 -14.87 39.90
C LEU A 383 -23.09 -14.26 39.14
N LEU A 384 -23.42 -14.86 38.01
CA LEU A 384 -24.39 -14.29 37.06
C LEU A 384 -25.81 -14.78 37.35
N LEU A 385 -26.78 -13.88 37.22
CA LEU A 385 -28.17 -14.25 37.01
C LEU A 385 -28.35 -14.79 35.58
N SER A 386 -29.47 -15.46 35.34
CA SER A 386 -29.83 -16.01 34.04
C SER A 386 -29.85 -14.91 32.99
N GLN A 387 -29.00 -15.05 31.99
CA GLN A 387 -28.86 -14.07 30.92
C GLN A 387 -28.29 -14.71 29.65
N PRO A 388 -28.55 -14.13 28.48
CA PRO A 388 -27.94 -14.58 27.23
C PRO A 388 -26.44 -14.33 27.20
N LEU A 389 -25.71 -15.29 26.64
CA LEU A 389 -24.31 -15.15 26.21
C LEU A 389 -24.28 -14.85 24.71
N TYR A 390 -23.66 -13.74 24.32
CA TYR A 390 -23.61 -13.25 22.94
C TYR A 390 -22.28 -13.51 22.25
N SER A 391 -22.31 -13.65 20.92
CA SER A 391 -21.09 -13.80 20.10
C SER A 391 -20.36 -12.49 19.84
N SER A 392 -21.00 -11.34 20.05
CA SER A 392 -20.41 -10.02 19.86
C SER A 392 -20.97 -9.01 20.86
N ALA A 393 -20.23 -7.93 21.11
CA ALA A 393 -20.63 -6.83 21.98
C ALA A 393 -21.57 -5.84 21.27
N SER A 394 -22.75 -6.32 20.88
CA SER A 394 -23.77 -5.53 20.21
C SER A 394 -25.15 -5.83 20.78
N ASN A 395 -26.03 -4.82 20.84
CA ASN A 395 -27.42 -5.00 21.27
C ASN A 395 -28.22 -5.88 20.30
N ASP A 396 -27.79 -5.95 19.03
CA ASP A 396 -28.41 -6.78 17.99
C ASP A 396 -27.74 -8.15 17.85
N ALA A 397 -26.83 -8.51 18.77
CA ALA A 397 -26.14 -9.79 18.72
C ALA A 397 -27.10 -10.96 18.99
N ILE A 398 -26.96 -12.03 18.22
CA ILE A 398 -27.72 -13.26 18.45
C ILE A 398 -27.11 -13.98 19.67
N PRO A 399 -27.92 -14.36 20.67
CA PRO A 399 -27.44 -15.20 21.77
C PRO A 399 -26.88 -16.52 21.24
N ILE A 400 -25.66 -16.86 21.65
CA ILE A 400 -25.08 -18.19 21.46
C ILE A 400 -25.86 -19.20 22.30
N MET A 401 -26.14 -18.84 23.55
CA MET A 401 -26.85 -19.67 24.51
C MET A 401 -27.40 -18.83 25.66
N GLN A 402 -28.28 -19.44 26.46
CA GLN A 402 -28.72 -18.89 27.74
C GLN A 402 -27.82 -19.42 28.86
N LEU A 403 -27.22 -18.54 29.65
CA LEU A 403 -26.55 -18.92 30.89
C LEU A 403 -27.60 -19.11 31.99
N PRO A 404 -27.56 -20.19 32.78
CA PRO A 404 -28.46 -20.39 33.91
C PRO A 404 -28.15 -19.47 35.09
N ASP A 405 -29.10 -19.37 36.03
CA ASP A 405 -28.87 -18.66 37.30
C ASP A 405 -27.69 -19.25 38.07
N SER A 406 -26.98 -18.38 38.79
CA SER A 406 -25.79 -18.74 39.56
C SER A 406 -24.64 -19.30 38.71
N THR A 407 -24.55 -18.90 37.44
CA THR A 407 -23.39 -19.23 36.61
C THR A 407 -22.17 -18.46 37.10
N SER A 408 -21.15 -19.17 37.56
CA SER A 408 -19.85 -18.57 37.85
C SER A 408 -19.11 -18.27 36.54
N ALA A 409 -18.61 -17.05 36.41
CA ALA A 409 -17.85 -16.59 35.26
C ALA A 409 -16.77 -15.60 35.67
N LYS A 410 -15.82 -15.37 34.77
CA LYS A 410 -14.72 -14.44 34.97
C LYS A 410 -14.69 -13.40 33.88
N VAL A 411 -14.53 -12.14 34.25
CA VAL A 411 -14.41 -11.04 33.30
C VAL A 411 -13.01 -11.03 32.72
N LEU A 412 -12.95 -11.13 31.41
CA LEU A 412 -11.71 -11.09 30.63
C LEU A 412 -11.45 -9.71 30.03
N GLY A 413 -12.50 -8.92 29.79
CA GLY A 413 -12.41 -7.57 29.26
C GLY A 413 -13.77 -6.90 29.18
N VAL A 414 -13.79 -5.61 28.82
CA VAL A 414 -15.03 -4.84 28.69
C VAL A 414 -15.11 -4.14 27.35
N PHE A 415 -16.32 -3.80 26.92
CA PHE A 415 -16.53 -2.91 25.79
C PHE A 415 -17.88 -2.22 25.92
N LYS A 416 -17.89 -0.90 26.13
CA LYS A 416 -19.13 -0.14 26.39
C LYS A 416 -19.93 -0.81 27.53
N ASN A 417 -21.18 -1.16 27.29
CA ASN A 417 -22.08 -1.80 28.24
C ASN A 417 -21.96 -3.34 28.25
N PHE A 418 -20.91 -3.91 27.66
CA PHE A 418 -20.70 -5.35 27.62
C PHE A 418 -19.44 -5.76 28.40
N SER A 419 -19.49 -6.97 28.95
CA SER A 419 -18.35 -7.66 29.54
C SER A 419 -18.05 -8.91 28.73
N TYR A 420 -16.81 -9.09 28.30
CA TYR A 420 -16.34 -10.35 27.73
C TYR A 420 -15.97 -11.27 28.89
N ILE A 421 -16.58 -12.46 28.93
CA ILE A 421 -16.44 -13.39 30.04
C ILE A 421 -15.98 -14.77 29.58
N LYS A 422 -15.47 -15.53 30.53
CA LYS A 422 -15.25 -16.97 30.43
C LYS A 422 -15.92 -17.69 31.58
N THR A 423 -16.78 -18.66 31.29
CA THR A 423 -17.41 -19.51 32.31
C THR A 423 -16.43 -20.59 32.78
N PHE A 424 -16.70 -21.18 33.95
CA PHE A 424 -15.90 -22.31 34.46
C PHE A 424 -15.97 -23.57 33.58
N ASN A 425 -16.99 -23.66 32.71
CA ASN A 425 -17.10 -24.71 31.69
C ASN A 425 -16.39 -24.32 30.39
N GLU A 426 -15.45 -23.37 30.45
CA GLU A 426 -14.61 -22.90 29.33
C GLU A 426 -15.39 -22.26 28.16
N GLN A 427 -16.63 -21.79 28.41
CA GLN A 427 -17.40 -21.06 27.40
C GLN A 427 -17.05 -19.57 27.45
N GLU A 428 -16.75 -18.98 26.29
CA GLU A 428 -16.44 -17.55 26.19
C GLU A 428 -17.48 -16.80 25.37
N GLY A 429 -17.74 -15.54 25.74
CA GLY A 429 -18.67 -14.69 25.02
C GLY A 429 -18.94 -13.38 25.75
N TRP A 430 -19.90 -12.61 25.24
CA TRP A 430 -20.26 -11.31 25.77
C TRP A 430 -21.55 -11.38 26.58
N ILE A 431 -21.61 -10.67 27.69
CA ILE A 431 -22.85 -10.42 28.46
C ILE A 431 -23.11 -8.92 28.50
N SER A 432 -24.38 -8.53 28.59
CA SER A 432 -24.74 -7.15 28.93
C SER A 432 -24.45 -6.91 30.40
N LYS A 433 -23.93 -5.72 30.73
CA LYS A 433 -23.85 -5.23 32.10
C LYS A 433 -25.21 -4.84 32.65
#